data_AF-A0A9X6W204-F1
#
_entry.id   AF-A0A9X6W204-F1
#
_cell.length_a   1.000
_cell.length_b   1.000
_cell.length_c   1.000
_cell.angle_alpha   90.00
_cell.angle_beta   90.00
_cell.angle_gamma   90.00
#
_symmetry.space_group_name_H-M   'P 1'
#
loop_
_entity.id
_entity.type
_entity.pdbx_description
1 polymer ?
#
loop_
_entity_poly.entity_id
_entity_poly.type
_entity_poly.pdbx_seq_one_letter_code
_entity_poly.pdbx_strand_id
1 'polypeptide(L)'
;MNRKLKLVTMCAMVLSSSLVMSGCTYYKIPFKSFVKEVKSEEQEKKIPTIMGIKIEEVQDEANLLETMQNQINTIESVIKDKDSYLKTMSNGKSMYKLLDSVFASSYKNKDDAFFETLADVYKKEHRKVDSVTLTSFGKQIVNNNEKYKAVVDINSVDDDKTFDIQTIELTLDDKLKIENASRIGNIHESEHTESPLTAKSTLEANVHQEFLLELNTFLHSLNGKGLHQQVINEEVKGNSPEFIELAKKMGLAEKSATTLYELSKLTKQEMKKKKITSYVHDDKDVRAVTVYTLSVPTEKGIHHFKIEFKRGINKIISLKESNPS
;
A
#
# COMPACT_ATOMS: atom_id res chain seq x y z
N MET A 1 -1.22 -3.21 53.56
CA MET A 1 -0.36 -2.79 54.69
C MET A 1 -0.38 -1.26 54.77
N ASN A 2 -0.88 -0.71 55.87
CA ASN A 2 -1.45 0.65 55.97
C ASN A 2 -0.42 1.79 56.02
N ARG A 3 -0.72 2.90 55.30
CA ARG A 3 0.04 4.17 55.21
C ARG A 3 0.42 4.81 56.56
N LYS A 4 -0.24 4.44 57.65
CA LYS A 4 0.03 4.97 59.00
C LYS A 4 1.34 4.44 59.62
N LEU A 5 1.87 3.30 59.18
CA LEU A 5 3.13 2.76 59.72
C LEU A 5 4.39 3.47 59.16
N LYS A 6 4.32 4.03 57.95
CA LYS A 6 5.45 4.77 57.36
C LYS A 6 5.69 6.13 58.01
N LEU A 7 4.63 6.80 58.51
CA LEU A 7 4.74 8.14 59.09
C LEU A 7 5.39 8.13 60.49
N VAL A 8 5.15 7.08 61.28
CA VAL A 8 5.69 6.98 62.65
C VAL A 8 7.21 6.74 62.65
N THR A 9 7.73 5.99 61.67
CA THR A 9 9.18 5.78 61.52
C THR A 9 9.92 7.04 61.06
N MET A 10 9.24 7.97 60.38
CA MET A 10 9.85 9.22 59.92
C MET A 10 9.97 10.26 61.04
N CYS A 11 9.02 10.31 61.98
CA CYS A 11 9.10 11.20 63.14
C CYS A 11 10.12 10.73 64.20
N ALA A 12 10.40 9.42 64.30
CA ALA A 12 11.41 8.90 65.24
C ALA A 12 12.86 9.23 64.81
N MET A 13 13.12 9.46 63.52
CA MET A 13 14.43 9.91 63.04
C MET A 13 14.68 11.41 63.23
N VAL A 14 13.63 12.22 63.38
CA VAL A 14 13.75 13.68 63.50
C VAL A 14 13.97 14.13 64.96
N LEU A 15 13.67 13.28 65.95
CA LEU A 15 13.79 13.59 67.38
C LEU A 15 15.06 13.06 68.06
N SER A 16 15.99 12.46 67.33
CA SER A 16 17.31 12.06 67.86
C SER A 16 18.45 13.01 67.49
N SER A 17 18.15 14.17 66.89
CA SER A 17 19.15 15.13 66.40
C SER A 17 19.52 16.26 67.38
N SER A 18 19.07 16.20 68.64
CA SER A 18 19.40 17.23 69.63
C SER A 18 20.19 16.65 70.81
N LEU A 19 21.48 16.36 70.62
CA LEU A 19 22.52 16.48 71.67
C LEU A 19 23.94 16.33 71.09
N VAL A 20 24.60 17.49 70.96
CA VAL A 20 26.02 17.79 71.27
C VAL A 20 27.13 17.21 70.37
N MET A 21 27.64 18.12 69.53
CA MET A 21 29.06 18.43 69.22
C MET A 21 30.11 17.33 69.42
N SER A 22 30.77 16.93 68.33
CA SER A 22 32.19 17.22 68.07
C SER A 22 32.68 16.53 66.80
N GLY A 23 33.37 17.30 65.95
CA GLY A 23 34.06 16.80 64.76
C GLY A 23 33.36 17.14 63.44
N CYS A 24 34.04 17.90 62.59
CA CYS A 24 33.66 18.08 61.18
C CYS A 24 33.71 16.72 60.47
N THR A 25 32.63 15.95 60.51
CA THR A 25 32.41 14.83 59.62
C THR A 25 31.72 15.35 58.37
N TYR A 26 32.50 15.51 57.31
CA TYR A 26 31.98 15.59 55.96
C TYR A 26 31.08 14.37 55.72
N TYR A 27 29.76 14.54 55.78
CA TYR A 27 28.84 13.60 55.17
C TYR A 27 29.04 13.72 53.65
N LYS A 28 30.01 12.97 53.13
CA LYS A 28 30.05 12.63 51.71
C LYS A 28 28.81 11.79 51.45
N ILE A 29 27.72 12.44 51.04
CA ILE A 29 26.61 11.73 50.41
C ILE A 29 27.24 11.03 49.20
N PRO A 30 27.28 9.68 49.15
CA PRO A 30 27.91 8.99 48.06
C PRO A 30 27.13 9.35 46.80
N PHE A 31 27.75 10.06 45.86
CA PHE A 31 27.11 10.48 44.59
C PHE A 31 26.42 9.30 43.87
N LYS A 32 26.84 8.06 44.15
CA LYS A 32 26.17 6.82 43.71
C LYS A 32 24.68 6.74 44.06
N SER A 33 24.19 7.37 45.13
CA SER A 33 22.75 7.40 45.45
C SER A 33 21.95 8.44 44.64
N PHE A 34 22.64 9.32 43.90
CA PHE A 34 22.06 10.28 42.94
C PHE A 34 22.36 9.92 41.50
N VAL A 35 23.16 8.89 41.24
CA VAL A 35 23.23 8.28 39.92
C VAL A 35 21.89 7.59 39.71
N LYS A 36 20.98 8.31 39.05
CA LYS A 36 19.80 7.72 38.40
C LYS A 36 20.32 6.47 37.72
N GLU A 37 19.87 5.28 38.14
CA GLU A 37 20.17 4.04 37.42
C GLU A 37 19.95 4.38 35.96
N VAL A 38 21.04 4.41 35.20
CA VAL A 38 20.97 4.53 33.76
C VAL A 38 20.23 3.27 33.40
N LYS A 39 18.91 3.39 33.16
CA LYS A 39 18.14 2.35 32.51
C LYS A 39 19.04 1.89 31.39
N SER A 40 19.40 0.60 31.40
CA SER A 40 20.14 -0.07 30.33
C SER A 40 19.71 0.58 29.03
N GLU A 41 20.67 1.19 28.30
CA GLU A 41 20.41 1.82 27.01
C GLU A 41 19.40 0.94 26.29
N GLU A 42 18.16 1.42 26.16
CA GLU A 42 17.17 0.73 25.36
C GLU A 42 17.84 0.64 24.00
N GLN A 43 18.22 -0.57 23.59
CA GLN A 43 18.83 -0.81 22.28
C GLN A 43 17.98 -0.03 21.29
N GLU A 44 18.55 1.02 20.68
CA GLU A 44 17.83 1.84 19.70
C GLU A 44 17.24 0.86 18.70
N LYS A 45 15.91 0.74 18.69
CA LYS A 45 15.25 -0.20 17.82
C LYS A 45 15.57 0.24 16.41
N LYS A 46 16.34 -0.59 15.70
CA LYS A 46 16.81 -0.26 14.36
C LYS A 46 15.61 -0.08 13.44
N ILE A 47 15.34 1.18 13.06
CA ILE A 47 14.29 1.52 12.10
C ILE A 47 14.62 0.82 10.77
N PRO A 48 13.70 0.04 10.19
CA PRO A 48 13.95 -0.68 8.96
C PRO A 48 14.25 0.27 7.81
N THR A 49 15.15 -0.14 6.92
CA THR A 49 15.40 0.59 5.68
C THR A 49 14.40 0.11 4.63
N ILE A 50 13.74 1.05 3.95
CA ILE A 50 12.81 0.74 2.87
C ILE A 50 13.35 1.29 1.56
N MET A 51 13.26 0.48 0.50
CA MET A 51 13.49 0.93 -0.86
C MET A 51 12.24 1.65 -1.36
N GLY A 52 12.43 2.74 -2.11
CA GLY A 52 11.34 3.49 -2.72
C GLY A 52 11.52 3.59 -4.22
N ILE A 53 10.41 3.73 -4.93
CA ILE A 53 10.36 4.11 -6.32
C ILE A 53 10.58 5.62 -6.39
N LYS A 54 11.50 6.04 -7.26
CA LYS A 54 11.73 7.44 -7.56
C LYS A 54 10.75 7.91 -8.63
N ILE A 55 9.52 8.17 -8.23
CA ILE A 55 8.43 8.56 -9.16
C ILE A 55 8.72 9.89 -9.88
N GLU A 56 9.63 10.71 -9.38
CA GLU A 56 10.11 11.94 -10.01
C GLU A 56 11.01 11.70 -11.25
N GLU A 57 11.64 10.52 -11.36
CA GLU A 57 12.51 10.14 -12.47
C GLU A 57 11.76 9.30 -13.54
N VAL A 58 10.49 8.96 -13.29
CA VAL A 58 9.69 8.16 -14.22
C VAL A 58 9.30 9.00 -15.43
N GLN A 59 9.69 8.53 -16.61
CA GLN A 59 9.37 9.10 -17.92
C GLN A 59 8.72 8.03 -18.80
N ASP A 60 8.06 8.47 -19.89
CA ASP A 60 7.52 7.59 -20.94
C ASP A 60 6.46 6.56 -20.49
N GLU A 61 5.72 6.83 -19.43
CA GLU A 61 4.68 5.90 -18.93
C GLU A 61 3.62 5.57 -19.97
N ALA A 62 3.23 6.54 -20.79
CA ALA A 62 2.28 6.33 -21.87
C ALA A 62 2.78 5.28 -22.88
N ASN A 63 4.07 5.30 -23.23
CA ASN A 63 4.68 4.35 -24.16
C ASN A 63 4.79 2.95 -23.54
N LEU A 64 5.14 2.86 -22.26
CA LEU A 64 5.18 1.60 -21.52
C LEU A 64 3.78 0.98 -21.41
N LEU A 65 2.78 1.80 -21.12
CA LEU A 65 1.39 1.39 -21.07
C LEU A 65 0.87 0.92 -22.44
N GLU A 66 1.19 1.63 -23.53
CA GLU A 66 0.85 1.21 -24.89
C GLU A 66 1.50 -0.14 -25.24
N THR A 67 2.78 -0.33 -24.87
CA THR A 67 3.48 -1.60 -25.05
C THR A 67 2.78 -2.73 -24.30
N MET A 68 2.39 -2.48 -23.05
CA MET A 68 1.68 -3.46 -22.23
C MET A 68 0.30 -3.79 -22.81
N GLN A 69 -0.45 -2.80 -23.31
CA GLN A 69 -1.73 -3.01 -23.98
C GLN A 69 -1.58 -3.88 -25.22
N ASN A 70 -0.59 -3.61 -26.06
CA ASN A 70 -0.33 -4.42 -27.25
C ASN A 70 -0.02 -5.87 -26.89
N GLN A 71 0.70 -6.10 -25.79
CA GLN A 71 0.95 -7.43 -25.26
C GLN A 71 -0.34 -8.13 -24.78
N ILE A 72 -1.23 -7.43 -24.04
CA ILE A 72 -2.52 -7.99 -23.60
C ILE A 72 -3.45 -8.27 -24.78
N ASN A 73 -3.52 -7.38 -25.77
CA ASN A 73 -4.32 -7.57 -26.99
C ASN A 73 -3.82 -8.79 -27.79
N THR A 74 -2.50 -9.00 -27.84
CA THR A 74 -1.92 -10.19 -28.48
C THR A 74 -2.33 -11.46 -27.74
N ILE A 75 -2.26 -11.44 -26.40
CA ILE A 75 -2.70 -12.54 -25.54
C ILE A 75 -4.19 -12.86 -25.80
N GLU A 76 -5.06 -11.85 -25.81
CA GLU A 76 -6.49 -12.00 -26.08
C GLU A 76 -6.75 -12.61 -27.47
N SER A 77 -6.13 -12.06 -28.51
CA SER A 77 -6.29 -12.54 -29.89
C SER A 77 -5.94 -14.02 -30.01
N VAL A 78 -4.84 -14.44 -29.38
CA VAL A 78 -4.40 -15.85 -29.43
C VAL A 78 -5.38 -16.77 -28.69
N ILE A 79 -5.90 -16.34 -27.54
CA ILE A 79 -6.92 -17.11 -26.80
C ILE A 79 -8.15 -17.32 -27.69
N LYS A 80 -8.65 -16.24 -28.32
CA LYS A 80 -9.79 -16.28 -29.23
C LYS A 80 -9.55 -17.17 -30.45
N ASP A 81 -8.39 -17.05 -31.09
CA ASP A 81 -8.03 -17.87 -32.26
C ASP A 81 -7.93 -19.37 -31.93
N LYS A 82 -7.66 -19.71 -30.65
CA LYS A 82 -7.52 -21.08 -30.19
C LYS A 82 -8.73 -21.60 -29.41
N ASP A 83 -9.83 -20.87 -29.35
CA ASP A 83 -11.02 -21.17 -28.52
C ASP A 83 -11.49 -22.64 -28.64
N SER A 84 -11.62 -23.15 -29.88
CA SER A 84 -12.04 -24.52 -30.16
C SER A 84 -11.07 -25.59 -29.64
N TYR A 85 -9.77 -25.33 -29.73
CA TYR A 85 -8.72 -26.22 -29.22
C TYR A 85 -8.65 -26.18 -27.69
N LEU A 86 -8.82 -25.00 -27.10
CA LEU A 86 -8.82 -24.79 -25.65
C LEU A 86 -9.98 -25.54 -24.98
N LYS A 87 -11.18 -25.52 -25.59
CA LYS A 87 -12.35 -26.32 -25.16
C LYS A 87 -12.07 -27.83 -25.15
N THR A 88 -11.38 -28.33 -26.17
CA THR A 88 -11.08 -29.77 -26.29
C THR A 88 -10.02 -30.24 -25.28
N MET A 89 -9.17 -29.33 -24.80
CA MET A 89 -8.01 -29.63 -23.95
C MET A 89 -8.18 -29.14 -22.49
N SER A 90 -9.35 -28.63 -22.12
CA SER A 90 -9.63 -28.04 -20.80
C SER A 90 -9.48 -29.02 -19.62
N ASN A 91 -9.43 -30.33 -19.92
CA ASN A 91 -9.21 -31.40 -18.96
C ASN A 91 -7.73 -31.81 -18.75
N GLY A 92 -6.73 -31.05 -19.23
CA GLY A 92 -5.32 -31.45 -19.09
C GLY A 92 -4.25 -30.35 -19.14
N LYS A 93 -3.01 -30.73 -18.82
CA LYS A 93 -1.77 -29.90 -18.87
C LYS A 93 -1.36 -29.44 -20.29
N SER A 94 -2.19 -29.68 -21.30
CA SER A 94 -1.90 -29.45 -22.73
C SER A 94 -2.30 -28.06 -23.22
N MET A 95 -3.12 -27.33 -22.47
CA MET A 95 -3.60 -25.98 -22.83
C MET A 95 -2.45 -25.00 -23.05
N TYR A 96 -1.43 -25.06 -22.19
CA TYR A 96 -0.22 -24.26 -22.28
C TYR A 96 0.56 -24.51 -23.60
N LYS A 97 0.68 -25.76 -24.06
CA LYS A 97 1.48 -26.10 -25.26
C LYS A 97 0.93 -25.46 -26.54
N LEU A 98 -0.37 -25.16 -26.58
CA LEU A 98 -1.02 -24.50 -27.72
C LEU A 98 -0.78 -22.98 -27.75
N LEU A 99 -0.56 -22.39 -26.57
CA LEU A 99 -0.29 -20.97 -26.38
C LEU A 99 1.22 -20.66 -26.39
N ASP A 100 2.06 -21.68 -26.20
CA ASP A 100 3.50 -21.57 -25.96
C ASP A 100 4.25 -20.76 -27.03
N SER A 101 3.93 -20.93 -28.32
CA SER A 101 4.65 -20.22 -29.38
C SER A 101 4.51 -18.69 -29.31
N VAL A 102 3.42 -18.19 -28.70
CA VAL A 102 3.15 -16.74 -28.57
C VAL A 102 3.44 -16.24 -27.16
N PHE A 103 3.26 -17.08 -26.15
CA PHE A 103 3.52 -16.71 -24.76
C PHE A 103 4.99 -16.90 -24.35
N ALA A 104 5.78 -17.73 -25.04
CA ALA A 104 7.19 -17.97 -24.68
C ALA A 104 8.06 -16.71 -24.72
N SER A 105 7.74 -15.73 -25.57
CA SER A 105 8.46 -14.46 -25.61
C SER A 105 8.09 -13.52 -24.46
N SER A 106 6.88 -13.66 -23.91
CA SER A 106 6.25 -12.64 -23.06
C SER A 106 5.86 -13.15 -21.67
N TYR A 107 6.01 -14.46 -21.40
CA TYR A 107 5.55 -15.13 -20.18
C TYR A 107 6.56 -16.19 -19.73
N LYS A 108 7.09 -16.06 -18.51
CA LYS A 108 8.12 -16.95 -17.94
C LYS A 108 7.53 -18.16 -17.24
N ASN A 109 6.61 -17.97 -16.30
CA ASN A 109 5.97 -19.06 -15.56
C ASN A 109 4.67 -19.49 -16.25
N LYS A 110 4.48 -20.78 -16.51
CA LYS A 110 3.28 -21.28 -17.20
C LYS A 110 2.35 -22.10 -16.32
N ASP A 111 2.78 -22.34 -15.08
CA ASP A 111 2.00 -22.99 -14.03
C ASP A 111 1.62 -21.92 -13.00
N ASP A 112 0.66 -21.07 -13.35
CA ASP A 112 0.16 -20.02 -12.48
C ASP A 112 -1.33 -19.69 -12.68
N ALA A 113 -1.81 -18.72 -11.92
CA ALA A 113 -3.21 -18.40 -11.80
C ALA A 113 -3.86 -17.93 -13.11
N PHE A 114 -3.10 -17.43 -14.07
CA PHE A 114 -3.64 -17.03 -15.37
C PHE A 114 -4.10 -18.26 -16.15
N PHE A 115 -3.23 -19.27 -16.28
CA PHE A 115 -3.54 -20.51 -16.99
C PHE A 115 -4.57 -21.36 -16.25
N GLU A 116 -4.53 -21.39 -14.91
CA GLU A 116 -5.58 -22.03 -14.11
C GLU A 116 -6.94 -21.40 -14.37
N THR A 117 -7.01 -20.08 -14.49
CA THR A 117 -8.26 -19.37 -14.79
C THR A 117 -8.78 -19.69 -16.19
N LEU A 118 -7.91 -19.72 -17.20
CA LEU A 118 -8.31 -20.17 -18.53
C LEU A 118 -8.84 -21.61 -18.49
N ALA A 119 -8.15 -22.53 -17.82
CA ALA A 119 -8.61 -23.90 -17.69
C ALA A 119 -10.01 -23.97 -17.04
N ASP A 120 -10.25 -23.19 -15.97
CA ASP A 120 -11.54 -23.16 -15.28
C ASP A 120 -12.67 -22.59 -16.14
N VAL A 121 -12.39 -21.58 -16.98
CA VAL A 121 -13.34 -21.05 -17.97
C VAL A 121 -13.74 -22.15 -18.96
N TYR A 122 -12.76 -22.84 -19.54
CA TYR A 122 -12.99 -23.80 -20.62
C TYR A 122 -13.43 -25.20 -20.17
N LYS A 123 -13.40 -25.51 -18.87
CA LYS A 123 -14.01 -26.72 -18.29
C LYS A 123 -15.53 -26.64 -18.27
N LYS A 124 -16.09 -25.42 -18.26
CA LYS A 124 -17.54 -25.22 -18.28
C LYS A 124 -18.06 -25.35 -19.71
N GLU A 125 -19.16 -26.08 -19.85
CA GLU A 125 -19.82 -26.26 -21.14
C GLU A 125 -20.37 -24.91 -21.65
N HIS A 126 -20.31 -24.68 -22.97
CA HIS A 126 -20.75 -23.44 -23.63
C HIS A 126 -20.02 -22.14 -23.27
N ARG A 127 -19.10 -22.16 -22.30
CA ARG A 127 -18.31 -21.00 -21.89
C ARG A 127 -17.15 -20.68 -22.83
N LYS A 128 -16.82 -19.40 -22.96
CA LYS A 128 -15.61 -18.91 -23.62
C LYS A 128 -15.08 -17.62 -23.01
N VAL A 129 -13.82 -17.31 -23.30
CA VAL A 129 -13.26 -15.98 -23.02
C VAL A 129 -13.79 -14.99 -24.06
N ASP A 130 -14.40 -13.91 -23.59
CA ASP A 130 -14.85 -12.81 -24.44
C ASP A 130 -13.77 -11.74 -24.60
N SER A 131 -13.03 -11.40 -23.55
CA SER A 131 -11.96 -10.40 -23.59
C SER A 131 -10.96 -10.56 -22.45
N VAL A 132 -9.77 -9.97 -22.62
CA VAL A 132 -8.78 -9.81 -21.56
C VAL A 132 -8.45 -8.33 -21.44
N THR A 133 -8.94 -7.69 -20.39
CA THR A 133 -8.91 -6.23 -20.26
C THR A 133 -7.82 -5.80 -19.30
N LEU A 134 -6.86 -4.99 -19.75
CA LEU A 134 -5.92 -4.31 -18.84
C LEU A 134 -6.68 -3.21 -18.07
N THR A 135 -6.76 -3.31 -16.76
CA THR A 135 -7.47 -2.33 -15.90
C THR A 135 -6.54 -1.47 -15.07
N SER A 136 -5.34 -1.97 -14.77
CA SER A 136 -4.34 -1.21 -14.01
C SER A 136 -2.91 -1.52 -14.42
N PHE A 137 -2.03 -0.52 -14.36
CA PHE A 137 -0.61 -0.68 -14.67
C PHE A 137 0.26 0.30 -13.87
N GLY A 138 1.44 -0.13 -13.44
CA GLY A 138 2.42 0.72 -12.78
C GLY A 138 3.57 -0.10 -12.20
N LYS A 139 4.09 0.33 -11.05
CA LYS A 139 5.25 -0.29 -10.41
C LYS A 139 5.03 -0.57 -8.94
N GLN A 140 5.71 -1.59 -8.44
CA GLN A 140 5.72 -1.96 -7.02
C GLN A 140 7.09 -2.49 -6.61
N ILE A 141 7.49 -2.21 -5.37
CA ILE A 141 8.63 -2.89 -4.74
C ILE A 141 8.19 -4.27 -4.26
N VAL A 142 8.81 -5.32 -4.82
CA VAL A 142 8.61 -6.73 -4.44
C VAL A 142 9.96 -7.30 -4.04
N ASN A 143 10.09 -7.78 -2.79
CA ASN A 143 11.35 -8.34 -2.26
C ASN A 143 12.57 -7.43 -2.47
N ASN A 144 12.43 -6.13 -2.21
CA ASN A 144 13.44 -5.09 -2.43
C ASN A 144 13.90 -4.95 -3.89
N ASN A 145 13.09 -5.35 -4.87
CA ASN A 145 13.30 -5.06 -6.28
C ASN A 145 12.12 -4.27 -6.83
N GLU A 146 12.40 -3.29 -7.69
CA GLU A 146 11.35 -2.62 -8.46
C GLU A 146 10.84 -3.59 -9.52
N LYS A 147 9.52 -3.74 -9.61
CA LYS A 147 8.84 -4.57 -10.58
C LYS A 147 7.69 -3.81 -11.20
N TYR A 148 7.40 -4.10 -12.45
CA TYR A 148 6.15 -3.67 -13.05
C TYR A 148 5.01 -4.56 -12.56
N LYS A 149 3.84 -3.96 -12.45
CA LYS A 149 2.61 -4.62 -12.04
C LYS A 149 1.50 -4.24 -12.98
N ALA A 150 0.77 -5.23 -13.45
CA ALA A 150 -0.44 -5.04 -14.24
C ALA A 150 -1.61 -5.78 -13.58
N VAL A 151 -2.82 -5.25 -13.72
CA VAL A 151 -4.05 -5.95 -13.37
C VAL A 151 -4.85 -6.12 -14.64
N VAL A 152 -5.27 -7.35 -14.89
CA VAL A 152 -6.09 -7.71 -16.03
C VAL A 152 -7.34 -8.44 -15.57
N ASP A 153 -8.45 -8.19 -16.26
CA ASP A 153 -9.68 -8.93 -16.07
C ASP A 153 -9.85 -9.92 -17.22
N ILE A 154 -10.02 -11.20 -16.87
CA ILE A 154 -10.44 -12.22 -17.83
C ILE A 154 -11.96 -12.26 -17.79
N ASN A 155 -12.58 -11.74 -18.85
CA ASN A 155 -14.03 -11.69 -18.98
C ASN A 155 -14.47 -12.94 -19.76
N SER A 156 -15.27 -13.78 -19.11
CA SER A 156 -15.87 -14.95 -19.73
C SER A 156 -17.38 -14.80 -19.83
N VAL A 157 -17.96 -15.40 -20.87
CA VAL A 157 -19.39 -15.32 -21.16
C VAL A 157 -19.91 -16.69 -21.55
N ASP A 158 -21.12 -16.99 -21.11
CA ASP A 158 -21.89 -18.17 -21.52
C ASP A 158 -22.92 -17.76 -22.59
N ASP A 159 -23.90 -18.61 -22.88
CA ASP A 159 -25.05 -18.22 -23.72
C ASP A 159 -25.93 -17.16 -23.03
N ASP A 160 -25.71 -16.92 -21.73
CA ASP A 160 -26.30 -15.84 -20.94
C ASP A 160 -25.59 -14.50 -21.19
N LYS A 161 -26.30 -13.38 -20.95
CA LYS A 161 -25.79 -12.01 -21.23
C LYS A 161 -24.86 -11.45 -20.15
N THR A 162 -24.56 -12.20 -19.10
CA THR A 162 -23.73 -11.75 -17.97
C THR A 162 -22.29 -12.22 -18.12
N PHE A 163 -21.34 -11.36 -17.77
CA PHE A 163 -19.92 -11.66 -17.75
C PHE A 163 -19.50 -12.20 -16.39
N ASP A 164 -18.81 -13.33 -16.39
CA ASP A 164 -18.03 -13.82 -15.26
C ASP A 164 -16.62 -13.24 -15.36
N ILE A 165 -16.27 -12.35 -14.43
CA ILE A 165 -15.03 -11.59 -14.43
C ILE A 165 -14.10 -12.13 -13.35
N GLN A 166 -12.93 -12.63 -13.76
CA GLN A 166 -11.83 -12.96 -12.84
C GLN A 166 -10.70 -11.93 -13.00
N THR A 167 -10.43 -11.20 -11.92
CA THR A 167 -9.32 -10.26 -11.85
C THR A 167 -8.02 -11.01 -11.53
N ILE A 168 -6.97 -10.71 -12.30
CA ILE A 168 -5.65 -11.30 -12.22
C ILE A 168 -4.60 -10.20 -12.08
N GLU A 169 -3.73 -10.33 -11.08
CA GLU A 169 -2.53 -9.54 -10.93
C GLU A 169 -1.36 -10.20 -11.67
N LEU A 170 -0.62 -9.42 -12.45
CA LEU A 170 0.59 -9.85 -13.16
C LEU A 170 1.80 -9.12 -12.59
N THR A 171 2.83 -9.86 -12.19
CA THR A 171 4.15 -9.30 -11.90
C THR A 171 5.00 -9.39 -13.15
N LEU A 172 5.61 -8.27 -13.56
CA LEU A 172 6.44 -8.23 -14.77
C LEU A 172 7.88 -7.78 -14.47
N ASP A 173 8.79 -8.25 -15.32
CA ASP A 173 10.18 -7.79 -15.32
C ASP A 173 10.35 -6.44 -16.02
N ASP A 174 11.58 -5.93 -16.03
CA ASP A 174 11.93 -4.64 -16.64
C ASP A 174 11.73 -4.60 -18.17
N LYS A 175 11.51 -5.76 -18.80
CA LYS A 175 11.19 -5.92 -20.23
C LYS A 175 9.69 -6.18 -20.45
N LEU A 176 8.86 -5.97 -19.42
CA LEU A 176 7.43 -6.21 -19.41
C LEU A 176 7.04 -7.68 -19.68
N LYS A 177 7.96 -8.62 -19.47
CA LYS A 177 7.63 -10.04 -19.51
C LYS A 177 6.95 -10.45 -18.22
N ILE A 178 5.82 -11.14 -18.34
CA ILE A 178 5.05 -11.64 -17.21
C ILE A 178 5.86 -12.75 -16.54
N GLU A 179 6.22 -12.55 -15.27
CA GLU A 179 6.96 -13.51 -14.47
C GLU A 179 6.04 -14.46 -13.73
N ASN A 180 4.91 -13.96 -13.22
CA ASN A 180 3.88 -14.72 -12.53
C ASN A 180 2.53 -13.98 -12.58
N ALA A 181 1.47 -14.75 -12.36
CA ALA A 181 0.13 -14.25 -12.12
C ALA A 181 -0.50 -14.80 -10.84
N SER A 182 -1.35 -13.99 -10.21
CA SER A 182 -2.15 -14.37 -9.04
C SER A 182 -3.59 -13.84 -9.16
N ARG A 183 -4.58 -14.62 -8.68
CA ARG A 183 -5.98 -14.17 -8.63
C ARG A 183 -6.16 -13.11 -7.55
N ILE A 184 -6.85 -12.02 -7.89
CA ILE A 184 -7.32 -11.03 -6.92
C ILE A 184 -8.80 -11.31 -6.66
N GLY A 185 -9.13 -11.75 -5.46
CA GLY A 185 -10.50 -12.04 -5.08
C GLY A 185 -11.12 -13.20 -5.86
N ASN A 186 -12.44 -13.35 -5.72
CA ASN A 186 -13.23 -14.36 -6.40
C ASN A 186 -13.82 -13.82 -7.71
N ILE A 187 -14.24 -14.73 -8.59
CA ILE A 187 -15.06 -14.40 -9.75
C ILE A 187 -16.30 -13.62 -9.30
N HIS A 188 -16.63 -12.58 -10.05
CA HIS A 188 -17.86 -11.81 -9.86
C HIS A 188 -18.61 -11.67 -11.18
N GLU A 189 -19.94 -11.58 -11.09
CA GLU A 189 -20.83 -11.46 -12.25
C GLU A 189 -21.17 -9.98 -12.51
N SER A 190 -21.17 -9.57 -13.77
CA SER A 190 -21.52 -8.20 -14.19
C SER A 190 -22.22 -8.20 -15.56
N GLU A 191 -23.12 -7.25 -15.79
CA GLU A 191 -23.75 -7.05 -17.12
C GLU A 191 -22.76 -6.43 -18.13
N HIS A 192 -21.68 -5.81 -17.66
CA HIS A 192 -20.69 -5.12 -18.48
C HIS A 192 -19.27 -5.40 -17.99
N THR A 193 -18.31 -5.42 -18.90
CA THR A 193 -16.88 -5.50 -18.58
C THR A 193 -16.36 -4.17 -18.04
N GLU A 194 -15.25 -4.21 -17.29
CA GLU A 194 -14.59 -3.00 -16.82
C GLU A 194 -14.00 -2.19 -17.99
N SER A 195 -13.91 -0.86 -17.81
CA SER A 195 -13.30 0.01 -18.81
C SER A 195 -11.79 -0.25 -18.89
N PRO A 196 -11.21 -0.47 -20.09
CA PRO A 196 -9.78 -0.67 -20.24
C PRO A 196 -8.99 0.58 -19.86
N LEU A 197 -7.87 0.37 -19.19
CA LEU A 197 -6.79 1.34 -19.12
C LEU A 197 -6.12 1.40 -20.49
N THR A 198 -6.25 2.53 -21.18
CA THR A 198 -5.72 2.78 -22.55
C THR A 198 -4.64 3.86 -22.54
N ALA A 199 -3.81 4.01 -23.57
CA ALA A 199 -2.92 5.18 -23.67
C ALA A 199 -3.67 6.53 -23.69
N LYS A 200 -4.97 6.51 -24.03
CA LYS A 200 -5.86 7.68 -24.02
C LYS A 200 -6.42 8.01 -22.62
N SER A 201 -6.15 7.15 -21.63
CA SER A 201 -6.57 7.27 -20.24
C SER A 201 -5.80 8.37 -19.49
N THR A 202 -6.01 9.64 -19.83
CA THR A 202 -5.57 10.86 -19.09
C THR A 202 -4.25 10.71 -18.32
N LEU A 203 -3.23 10.17 -18.97
CA LEU A 203 -1.91 9.91 -18.40
C LEU A 203 -0.99 11.02 -18.87
N GLU A 204 -1.13 12.18 -18.23
CA GLU A 204 -0.27 13.31 -18.51
C GLU A 204 1.16 13.03 -18.03
N ALA A 205 2.14 13.51 -18.78
CA ALA A 205 3.56 13.26 -18.50
C ALA A 205 4.03 13.79 -17.13
N ASN A 206 3.30 14.73 -16.53
CA ASN A 206 3.58 15.33 -15.23
C ASN A 206 2.78 14.71 -14.06
N VAL A 207 2.05 13.61 -14.24
CA VAL A 207 1.16 13.03 -13.22
C VAL A 207 1.84 12.83 -11.85
N HIS A 208 3.08 12.36 -11.83
CA HIS A 208 3.83 12.16 -10.59
C HIS A 208 4.30 13.47 -9.96
N GLN A 209 4.63 14.48 -10.77
CA GLN A 209 5.01 15.81 -10.27
C GLN A 209 3.81 16.49 -9.59
N GLU A 210 2.64 16.44 -10.24
CA GLU A 210 1.38 16.94 -9.67
C GLU A 210 1.02 16.22 -8.38
N PHE A 211 1.17 14.88 -8.34
CA PHE A 211 0.98 14.12 -7.12
C PHE A 211 1.94 14.54 -6.00
N LEU A 212 3.24 14.72 -6.29
CA LEU A 212 4.22 15.12 -5.28
C LEU A 212 3.93 16.52 -4.71
N LEU A 213 3.48 17.46 -5.56
CA LEU A 213 3.05 18.79 -5.14
C LEU A 213 1.82 18.72 -4.21
N GLU A 214 0.81 17.94 -4.60
CA GLU A 214 -0.39 17.75 -3.77
C GLU A 214 -0.06 17.00 -2.47
N LEU A 215 0.79 15.98 -2.51
CA LEU A 215 1.22 15.23 -1.32
C LEU A 215 1.92 16.14 -0.31
N ASN A 216 2.77 17.06 -0.76
CA ASN A 216 3.42 18.02 0.12
C ASN A 216 2.40 18.97 0.76
N THR A 217 1.43 19.46 -0.02
CA THR A 217 0.33 20.31 0.49
C THR A 217 -0.55 19.57 1.50
N PHE A 218 -0.86 18.31 1.20
CA PHE A 218 -1.60 17.39 2.05
C PHE A 218 -0.90 17.18 3.40
N LEU A 219 0.38 16.83 3.37
CA LEU A 219 1.17 16.60 4.59
C LEU A 219 1.40 17.88 5.40
N HIS A 220 1.49 19.04 4.75
CA HIS A 220 1.56 20.32 5.46
C HIS A 220 0.26 20.61 6.22
N SER A 221 -0.89 20.35 5.59
CA SER A 221 -2.21 20.53 6.18
C SER A 221 -2.44 19.63 7.40
N LEU A 222 -1.90 18.41 7.38
CA LEU A 222 -1.94 17.48 8.51
C LEU A 222 -1.13 17.97 9.72
N ASN A 223 -0.05 18.71 9.49
CA ASN A 223 0.89 19.18 10.52
C ASN A 223 0.48 20.53 11.17
N GLY A 224 -0.82 20.85 11.20
CA GLY A 224 -1.32 22.01 11.93
C GLY A 224 -0.90 21.95 13.41
N LYS A 225 -0.24 23.01 13.90
CA LYS A 225 0.41 23.03 15.23
C LYS A 225 -0.49 22.59 16.39
N GLY A 226 -1.77 22.94 16.36
CA GLY A 226 -2.73 22.59 17.42
C GLY A 226 -3.09 21.11 17.44
N LEU A 227 -3.52 20.57 16.30
CA LEU A 227 -4.01 19.19 16.21
C LEU A 227 -2.90 18.16 16.45
N HIS A 228 -1.69 18.40 15.95
CA HIS A 228 -0.57 17.48 16.18
C HIS A 228 -0.20 17.39 17.66
N GLN A 229 -0.24 18.51 18.40
CA GLN A 229 0.03 18.48 19.84
C GLN A 229 -1.05 17.70 20.61
N GLN A 230 -2.32 17.86 20.23
CA GLN A 230 -3.44 17.10 20.80
C GLN A 230 -3.29 15.60 20.55
N VAL A 231 -2.82 15.19 19.36
CA VAL A 231 -2.54 13.79 19.04
C VAL A 231 -1.40 13.24 19.92
N ILE A 232 -0.29 13.97 20.06
CA ILE A 232 0.84 13.57 20.91
C ILE A 232 0.43 13.45 22.38
N ASN A 233 -0.43 14.33 22.85
CA ASN A 233 -0.94 14.33 24.22
C ASN A 233 -2.07 13.31 24.46
N GLU A 234 -2.45 12.53 23.44
CA GLU A 234 -3.57 11.57 23.47
C GLU A 234 -4.94 12.22 23.78
N GLU A 235 -5.10 13.51 23.49
CA GLU A 235 -6.32 14.28 23.76
C GLU A 235 -7.42 14.03 22.71
N VAL A 236 -7.05 13.52 21.53
CA VAL A 236 -7.96 13.23 20.40
C VAL A 236 -7.78 11.80 19.89
N LYS A 237 -8.86 11.24 19.32
CA LYS A 237 -8.91 9.89 18.73
C LYS A 237 -9.25 9.95 17.25
N GLY A 238 -8.98 8.90 16.50
CA GLY A 238 -9.12 8.93 15.03
C GLY A 238 -10.52 9.18 14.46
N ASN A 239 -11.59 8.94 15.24
CA ASN A 239 -12.97 9.26 14.84
C ASN A 239 -13.50 10.53 15.51
N SER A 240 -12.61 11.38 16.02
CA SER A 240 -13.02 12.63 16.66
C SER A 240 -13.54 13.64 15.62
N PRO A 241 -14.41 14.59 16.04
CA PRO A 241 -14.91 15.64 15.15
C PRO A 241 -13.80 16.40 14.43
N GLU A 242 -12.65 16.63 15.08
CA GLU A 242 -11.51 17.34 14.53
C GLU A 242 -10.93 16.65 13.28
N PHE A 243 -10.82 15.32 13.29
CA PHE A 243 -10.32 14.57 12.14
C PHE A 243 -11.37 14.41 11.03
N ILE A 244 -12.65 14.34 11.39
CA ILE A 244 -13.76 14.35 10.42
C ILE A 244 -13.81 15.70 9.69
N GLU A 245 -13.70 16.81 10.43
CA GLU A 245 -13.64 18.16 9.86
C GLU A 245 -12.38 18.36 9.01
N LEU A 246 -11.23 17.87 9.47
CA LEU A 246 -10.00 17.91 8.69
C LEU A 246 -10.14 17.12 7.37
N ALA A 247 -10.69 15.90 7.41
CA ALA A 247 -10.94 15.10 6.21
C ALA A 247 -11.83 15.87 5.22
N LYS A 248 -12.94 16.47 5.70
CA LYS A 248 -13.84 17.28 4.87
C LYS A 248 -13.12 18.50 4.27
N LYS A 249 -12.34 19.23 5.07
CA LYS A 249 -11.55 20.38 4.61
C LYS A 249 -10.52 20.01 3.54
N MET A 250 -9.95 18.82 3.65
CA MET A 250 -8.98 18.27 2.68
C MET A 250 -9.67 17.62 1.46
N GLY A 251 -11.01 17.63 1.38
CA GLY A 251 -11.75 17.03 0.27
C GLY A 251 -11.77 15.51 0.27
N LEU A 252 -11.51 14.88 1.42
CA LEU A 252 -11.49 13.42 1.58
C LEU A 252 -12.84 12.89 2.06
N ALA A 253 -13.10 11.61 1.76
CA ALA A 253 -14.21 10.89 2.37
C ALA A 253 -14.04 10.80 3.90
N GLU A 254 -15.14 10.90 4.66
CA GLU A 254 -15.16 10.85 6.14
C GLU A 254 -14.45 9.61 6.71
N LYS A 255 -14.57 8.47 6.04
CA LYS A 255 -13.85 7.22 6.38
C LYS A 255 -12.33 7.35 6.43
N SER A 256 -11.76 8.42 5.86
CA SER A 256 -10.32 8.69 5.89
C SER A 256 -9.86 9.29 7.23
N ALA A 257 -10.77 9.71 8.11
CA ALA A 257 -10.46 10.36 9.39
C ALA A 257 -9.55 9.50 10.28
N THR A 258 -9.87 8.21 10.42
CA THR A 258 -9.07 7.27 11.22
C THR A 258 -7.65 7.15 10.65
N THR A 259 -7.52 7.05 9.34
CA THR A 259 -6.20 6.93 8.70
C THR A 259 -5.41 8.24 8.75
N LEU A 260 -6.07 9.40 8.67
CA LEU A 260 -5.42 10.70 8.91
C LEU A 260 -4.85 10.76 10.33
N TYR A 261 -5.59 10.27 11.32
CA TYR A 261 -5.11 10.16 12.69
C TYR A 261 -3.89 9.25 12.81
N GLU A 262 -3.93 8.05 12.21
CA GLU A 262 -2.77 7.16 12.17
C GLU A 262 -1.54 7.81 11.54
N LEU A 263 -1.72 8.51 10.41
CA LEU A 263 -0.65 9.25 9.75
C LEU A 263 -0.12 10.41 10.61
N SER A 264 -0.99 11.08 11.37
CA SER A 264 -0.64 12.21 12.23
C SER A 264 0.16 11.83 13.48
N LYS A 265 0.10 10.56 13.90
CA LYS A 265 0.90 10.00 15.00
C LYS A 265 2.37 9.83 14.62
N LEU A 266 2.68 9.79 13.32
CA LEU A 266 4.05 9.64 12.85
C LEU A 266 4.83 10.92 13.11
N THR A 267 6.00 10.78 13.71
CA THR A 267 6.87 11.90 14.03
C THR A 267 7.43 12.54 12.77
N LYS A 268 7.82 13.82 12.86
CA LYS A 268 8.52 14.51 11.76
C LYS A 268 9.78 13.78 11.30
N GLN A 269 10.46 13.07 12.21
CA GLN A 269 11.67 12.32 11.90
C GLN A 269 11.36 11.03 11.12
N GLU A 270 10.31 10.30 11.48
CA GLU A 270 9.83 9.13 10.74
C GLU A 270 9.33 9.54 9.35
N MET A 271 8.57 10.64 9.26
CA MET A 271 8.04 11.16 7.99
C MET A 271 9.12 11.68 7.02
N LYS A 272 10.34 11.96 7.49
CA LYS A 272 11.49 12.24 6.61
C LYS A 272 12.00 11.00 5.88
N LYS A 273 11.72 9.80 6.41
CA LYS A 273 12.13 8.51 5.84
C LYS A 273 11.07 7.91 4.92
N LYS A 274 9.94 8.58 4.72
CA LYS A 274 8.84 8.11 3.88
C LYS A 274 9.30 7.85 2.44
N LYS A 275 8.75 6.81 1.82
CA LYS A 275 9.01 6.44 0.42
C LYS A 275 7.71 6.05 -0.27
N ILE A 276 7.61 6.32 -1.57
CA ILE A 276 6.59 5.69 -2.41
C ILE A 276 7.10 4.29 -2.76
N THR A 277 6.33 3.25 -2.45
CA THR A 277 6.72 1.85 -2.69
C THR A 277 5.89 1.16 -3.75
N SER A 278 4.78 1.77 -4.15
CA SER A 278 4.07 1.40 -5.37
C SER A 278 3.30 2.58 -5.92
N TYR A 279 3.03 2.52 -7.21
CA TYR A 279 2.01 3.33 -7.86
C TYR A 279 1.34 2.48 -8.95
N VAL A 280 0.05 2.67 -9.15
CA VAL A 280 -0.68 2.04 -10.25
C VAL A 280 -1.71 3.02 -10.82
N HIS A 281 -1.73 3.18 -12.13
CA HIS A 281 -2.79 3.91 -12.83
C HIS A 281 -4.01 3.02 -12.96
N ASP A 282 -5.18 3.57 -12.72
CA ASP A 282 -6.44 2.84 -12.70
C ASP A 282 -7.56 3.74 -13.22
N ASP A 283 -8.23 3.26 -14.27
CA ASP A 283 -9.35 3.93 -14.93
C ASP A 283 -10.68 3.25 -14.69
N LYS A 284 -10.71 2.27 -13.79
CA LYS A 284 -11.93 1.57 -13.39
C LYS A 284 -13.01 2.57 -13.01
N ASP A 285 -14.20 2.33 -13.56
CA ASP A 285 -15.38 3.18 -13.44
C ASP A 285 -15.17 4.62 -13.96
N VAL A 286 -14.28 4.81 -14.94
CA VAL A 286 -13.99 6.10 -15.58
C VAL A 286 -13.47 7.15 -14.57
N ARG A 287 -12.82 6.70 -13.50
CA ARG A 287 -12.39 7.59 -12.40
C ARG A 287 -11.06 8.30 -12.66
N ALA A 288 -10.25 7.79 -13.58
CA ALA A 288 -8.94 8.31 -13.95
C ALA A 288 -8.06 8.60 -12.71
N VAL A 289 -7.80 7.58 -11.91
CA VAL A 289 -7.03 7.68 -10.67
C VAL A 289 -5.63 7.07 -10.80
N THR A 290 -4.73 7.48 -9.93
CA THR A 290 -3.48 6.77 -9.67
C THR A 290 -3.40 6.49 -8.18
N VAL A 291 -3.20 5.22 -7.84
CA VAL A 291 -3.14 4.76 -6.46
C VAL A 291 -1.67 4.61 -6.08
N TYR A 292 -1.22 5.44 -5.14
CA TYR A 292 0.13 5.38 -4.60
C TYR A 292 0.14 4.66 -3.26
N THR A 293 1.21 3.93 -2.95
CA THR A 293 1.47 3.44 -1.59
C THR A 293 2.61 4.24 -0.97
N LEU A 294 2.28 5.04 0.03
CA LEU A 294 3.25 5.73 0.88
C LEU A 294 3.63 4.81 2.04
N SER A 295 4.92 4.49 2.15
CA SER A 295 5.48 3.67 3.22
C SER A 295 6.32 4.52 4.16
N VAL A 296 6.10 4.38 5.46
CA VAL A 296 6.82 5.12 6.51
C VAL A 296 7.42 4.13 7.51
N PRO A 297 8.76 4.02 7.59
CA PRO A 297 9.41 3.12 8.52
C PRO A 297 9.52 3.78 9.91
N THR A 298 9.10 3.04 10.93
CA THR A 298 9.14 3.41 12.35
C THR A 298 9.85 2.33 13.15
N GLU A 299 10.08 2.55 14.43
CA GLU A 299 10.62 1.52 15.33
C GLU A 299 9.67 0.32 15.51
N LYS A 300 8.38 0.50 15.20
CA LYS A 300 7.33 -0.52 15.34
C LYS A 300 7.13 -1.33 14.06
N GLY A 301 7.72 -0.93 12.94
CA GLY A 301 7.57 -1.59 11.65
C GLY A 301 7.45 -0.58 10.51
N ILE A 302 6.89 -1.01 9.38
CA ILE A 302 6.63 -0.13 8.24
C ILE A 302 5.12 0.07 8.18
N HIS A 303 4.69 1.33 8.22
CA HIS A 303 3.27 1.71 8.01
C HIS A 303 3.05 2.00 6.54
N HIS A 304 2.00 1.45 5.95
CA HIS A 304 1.66 1.67 4.54
C HIS A 304 0.32 2.39 4.43
N PHE A 305 0.28 3.40 3.56
CA PHE A 305 -0.90 4.20 3.29
C PHE A 305 -1.17 4.19 1.79
N LYS A 306 -2.34 3.67 1.39
CA LYS A 306 -2.84 3.77 0.03
C LYS A 306 -3.49 5.14 -0.17
N ILE A 307 -3.03 5.86 -1.18
CA ILE A 307 -3.44 7.22 -1.53
C ILE A 307 -4.05 7.20 -2.92
N GLU A 308 -5.34 7.49 -3.02
CA GLU A 308 -6.02 7.62 -4.32
C GLU A 308 -5.89 9.07 -4.79
N PHE A 309 -5.15 9.29 -5.88
CA PHE A 309 -4.94 10.58 -6.52
C PHE A 309 -5.77 10.67 -7.80
N LYS A 310 -6.66 11.66 -7.90
CA LYS A 310 -7.50 11.89 -9.07
C LYS A 310 -6.79 12.80 -10.06
N ARG A 311 -6.39 12.24 -11.21
CA ARG A 311 -5.53 12.90 -12.21
C ARG A 311 -6.19 14.12 -12.84
N GLY A 312 -7.49 14.05 -13.17
CA GLY A 312 -8.19 15.16 -13.83
C GLY A 312 -8.36 16.44 -12.99
N ILE A 313 -8.13 16.39 -11.68
CA ILE A 313 -8.23 17.56 -10.78
C ILE A 313 -6.98 17.76 -9.92
N ASN A 314 -5.95 16.93 -10.11
CA ASN A 314 -4.73 16.90 -9.31
C ASN A 314 -4.97 16.92 -7.78
N LYS A 315 -5.89 16.08 -7.29
CA LYS A 315 -6.23 16.00 -5.85
C LYS A 315 -6.14 14.59 -5.29
N ILE A 316 -5.67 14.50 -4.04
CA ILE A 316 -5.85 13.30 -3.22
C ILE A 316 -7.31 13.26 -2.78
N ILE A 317 -7.99 12.17 -3.10
CA ILE A 317 -9.43 12.00 -2.83
C ILE A 317 -9.73 10.92 -1.78
N SER A 318 -8.78 10.01 -1.54
CA SER A 318 -8.90 8.99 -0.51
C SER A 318 -7.55 8.62 0.08
N LEU A 319 -7.56 8.30 1.37
CA LEU A 319 -6.45 7.75 2.13
C LEU A 319 -6.96 6.54 2.91
N LYS A 320 -6.24 5.41 2.84
CA LYS A 320 -6.54 4.19 3.59
C LYS A 320 -5.26 3.59 4.12
N GLU A 321 -5.30 3.03 5.33
CA GLU A 321 -4.21 2.18 5.79
C GLU A 321 -4.18 0.92 4.93
N SER A 322 -2.97 0.45 4.60
CA SER A 322 -2.76 -0.76 3.83
C SER A 322 -1.87 -1.68 4.62
N ASN A 323 -2.11 -2.98 4.51
CA ASN A 323 -1.11 -3.97 4.88
C ASN A 323 -0.09 -4.10 3.74
N PRO A 324 1.15 -4.54 4.04
CA PRO A 324 2.08 -4.96 3.00
C PRO A 324 1.41 -6.06 2.16
N SER A 325 1.44 -5.86 0.84
CA SER A 325 1.07 -6.87 -0.15
C SER A 325 2.21 -7.84 -0.36
#